data_AF-A0A1G9ZXM4-F1
#
_entry.id   AF-A0A1G9ZXM4-F1
#
_cell.length_a   1.000
_cell.length_b   1.000
_cell.length_c   1.000
_cell.angle_alpha   90.00
_cell.angle_beta   90.00
_cell.angle_gamma   90.00
#
_symmetry.space_group_name_H-M   'P 1'
#
loop_
_entity.id
_entity.type
_entity.pdbx_description
1 polymer ?
#
loop_
_entity_poly.entity_id
_entity_poly.type
_entity_poly.pdbx_seq_one_letter_code
_entity_poly.pdbx_strand_id
1 'polypeptide(L)'
;MSLLRISMLDIVKRQYAYKLRAYIQVFMSLVFIQMLGILFSFNGVGMSGGGSNTLGVNVHFYSADIVIAFTIVWAIISAILITTQAYRNDDFVFVTNRMSSNFSNILFLATASIVGGITAIMSTYVMKVLMYVLGRTEYLSSPIAASEMIIGFGATILYVLLGTAIGYFIGTLVQLNKVFVVLVPGVLIGMIVLGAGSMDGGFFQDMIKFIFMESSFALFFIKIVILVILLFSSSTLLSNRLEVR
;
A
#
# COMPACT_ATOMS: atom_id res chain seq x y z
N MET A 1 -13.13 10.99 -43.85
CA MET A 1 -12.96 11.13 -42.39
C MET A 1 -11.48 11.40 -42.12
N SER A 2 -11.15 12.58 -41.61
CA SER A 2 -9.77 12.93 -41.24
C SER A 2 -9.35 12.10 -40.03
N LEU A 3 -8.26 11.35 -40.15
CA LEU A 3 -7.63 10.63 -39.05
C LEU A 3 -7.04 11.68 -38.09
N LEU A 4 -7.86 12.18 -37.17
CA LEU A 4 -7.38 12.97 -36.03
C LEU A 4 -6.37 12.10 -35.28
N ARG A 5 -5.07 12.44 -35.36
CA ARG A 5 -4.03 11.87 -34.50
C ARG A 5 -4.38 12.24 -33.06
N ILE A 6 -5.07 11.35 -32.37
CA ILE A 6 -5.29 11.49 -30.93
C ILE A 6 -3.92 11.41 -30.27
N SER A 7 -3.57 12.41 -29.46
CA SER A 7 -2.29 12.41 -28.76
C SER A 7 -2.29 11.32 -27.68
N MET A 8 -1.12 10.75 -27.39
CA MET A 8 -0.98 9.71 -26.36
C MET A 8 -1.49 10.20 -24.98
N LEU A 9 -1.28 11.48 -24.66
CA LEU A 9 -1.74 12.08 -23.41
C LEU A 9 -3.26 12.13 -23.31
N ASP A 10 -3.95 12.40 -24.42
CA ASP A 10 -5.42 12.41 -24.44
C ASP A 10 -5.99 11.01 -24.21
N ILE A 11 -5.33 9.98 -24.76
CA ILE A 11 -5.68 8.58 -24.52
C ILE A 11 -5.49 8.22 -23.05
N VAL A 12 -4.33 8.57 -22.46
CA VAL A 12 -4.04 8.29 -21.04
C VAL A 12 -5.05 8.96 -20.12
N LYS A 13 -5.40 10.23 -20.36
CA LYS A 13 -6.39 10.97 -19.56
C LYS A 13 -7.77 10.32 -19.61
N ARG A 14 -8.22 9.92 -20.81
CA ARG A 14 -9.52 9.26 -21.00
C ARG A 14 -9.55 7.89 -20.30
N GLN A 15 -8.50 7.09 -20.46
CA GLN A 15 -8.37 5.81 -19.77
C GLN A 15 -8.35 5.98 -18.25
N TYR A 16 -7.60 6.95 -17.74
CA TYR A 16 -7.53 7.23 -16.31
C TYR A 16 -8.89 7.63 -15.75
N ALA A 17 -9.60 8.54 -16.42
CA ALA A 17 -10.95 8.96 -16.02
C ALA A 17 -11.96 7.81 -16.07
N TYR A 18 -11.85 6.93 -17.07
CA TYR A 18 -12.65 5.72 -17.15
C TYR A 18 -12.37 4.78 -15.96
N LYS A 19 -11.10 4.50 -15.66
CA LYS A 19 -10.70 3.61 -14.56
C LYS A 19 -11.18 4.11 -13.20
N LEU A 20 -11.12 5.42 -12.95
CA LEU A 20 -11.67 6.00 -11.72
C LEU A 20 -13.17 5.69 -11.54
N ARG A 21 -13.95 5.66 -12.63
CA ARG A 21 -15.38 5.37 -12.58
C ARG A 21 -15.65 3.87 -12.54
N ALA A 22 -14.96 3.09 -13.37
CA ALA A 22 -15.14 1.65 -13.47
C ALA A 22 -14.70 0.92 -12.19
N TYR A 23 -13.64 1.40 -11.54
CA TYR A 23 -13.05 0.76 -10.36
C TYR A 23 -13.49 1.41 -9.05
N ILE A 24 -14.67 2.02 -9.01
CA ILE A 24 -15.22 2.59 -7.77
C ILE A 24 -15.33 1.54 -6.65
N GLN A 25 -15.55 0.26 -7.02
CA GLN A 25 -15.60 -0.87 -6.09
C GLN A 25 -14.27 -1.10 -5.34
N VAL A 26 -13.14 -0.73 -5.93
CA VAL A 26 -11.82 -0.81 -5.27
C VAL A 26 -11.75 0.13 -4.06
N PHE A 27 -12.41 1.29 -4.12
CA PHE A 27 -12.52 2.19 -2.97
C PHE A 27 -13.51 1.68 -1.91
N MET A 28 -14.53 0.93 -2.31
CA MET A 28 -15.43 0.29 -1.33
C MET A 28 -14.70 -0.82 -0.55
N SER A 29 -13.83 -1.59 -1.21
CA SER A 29 -13.01 -2.59 -0.52
C SER A 29 -11.96 -1.97 0.40
N LEU A 30 -11.46 -0.76 0.09
CA LEU A 30 -10.61 0.03 0.98
C LEU A 30 -11.32 0.36 2.30
N VAL A 31 -12.55 0.86 2.22
CA VAL A 31 -13.34 1.18 3.42
C VAL A 31 -13.53 -0.08 4.26
N PHE A 32 -13.87 -1.20 3.63
CA PHE A 32 -14.07 -2.46 4.33
C PHE A 32 -12.80 -2.95 5.05
N ILE A 33 -11.64 -2.92 4.37
CA ILE A 33 -10.38 -3.35 4.99
C ILE A 33 -9.96 -2.42 6.13
N GLN A 34 -10.20 -1.11 6.01
CA GLN A 34 -9.89 -0.15 7.07
C GLN A 34 -10.81 -0.33 8.27
N MET A 35 -12.10 -0.62 8.06
CA MET A 35 -13.01 -0.97 9.14
C MET A 35 -12.58 -2.24 9.87
N LEU A 36 -12.13 -3.27 9.13
CA LEU A 36 -11.49 -4.44 9.73
C LEU A 36 -10.24 -4.05 10.53
N GLY A 37 -9.37 -3.22 9.98
CA GLY A 37 -8.17 -2.75 10.69
C GLY A 37 -8.52 -2.08 12.02
N ILE A 38 -9.53 -1.21 12.03
CA ILE A 38 -10.00 -0.54 13.24
C ILE A 38 -10.53 -1.58 14.23
N LEU A 39 -11.35 -2.55 13.78
CA LEU A 39 -11.88 -3.64 14.61
C LEU A 39 -10.77 -4.45 15.28
N PHE A 40 -9.70 -4.77 14.56
CA PHE A 40 -8.55 -5.50 15.12
C PHE A 40 -7.72 -4.64 16.08
N SER A 41 -7.67 -3.33 15.87
CA SER A 41 -6.98 -2.41 16.78
C SER A 41 -7.72 -2.12 18.10
N PHE A 42 -8.97 -2.57 18.28
CA PHE A 42 -9.74 -2.30 19.51
C PHE A 42 -9.13 -2.92 20.78
N ASN A 43 -8.37 -4.01 20.67
CA ASN A 43 -7.71 -4.63 21.84
C ASN A 43 -6.36 -3.97 22.18
N GLY A 44 -6.00 -2.91 21.46
CA GLY A 44 -4.66 -2.34 21.48
C GLY A 44 -3.71 -3.09 20.55
N VAL A 45 -2.66 -2.39 20.12
CA VAL A 45 -1.55 -2.93 19.31
C VAL A 45 -0.44 -3.51 20.17
N GLY A 46 -0.48 -3.28 21.48
CA GLY A 46 0.48 -3.80 22.44
C GLY A 46 0.02 -3.58 23.87
N MET A 47 0.54 -4.39 24.78
CA MET A 47 0.27 -4.30 26.21
C MET A 47 1.59 -4.32 26.97
N SER A 48 1.74 -3.41 27.93
CA SER A 48 2.83 -3.42 28.90
C SER A 48 2.22 -3.50 30.29
N GLY A 49 2.68 -4.47 31.08
CA GLY A 49 2.24 -4.66 32.45
C GLY A 49 3.43 -4.53 33.40
N GLY A 50 3.24 -3.82 34.50
CA GLY A 50 4.23 -3.69 35.57
C GLY A 50 3.53 -3.59 36.91
N GLY A 51 4.03 -4.28 37.93
CA GLY A 51 3.40 -4.25 39.24
C GLY A 51 4.34 -4.63 40.37
N SER A 52 3.97 -4.20 41.58
CA SER A 52 4.53 -4.64 42.86
C SER A 52 3.51 -5.52 43.59
N ASN A 53 3.86 -6.04 44.78
CA ASN A 53 2.96 -6.88 45.59
C ASN A 53 1.61 -6.23 45.94
N THR A 54 1.47 -4.90 45.81
CA THR A 54 0.26 -4.16 46.20
C THR A 54 -0.39 -3.38 45.07
N LEU A 55 0.24 -3.26 43.90
CA LEU A 55 -0.25 -2.42 42.80
C LEU A 55 0.16 -3.03 41.46
N GLY A 56 -0.83 -3.34 40.62
CA GLY A 56 -0.63 -3.78 39.25
C GLY A 56 -1.08 -2.69 38.27
N VAL A 57 -0.22 -2.35 37.32
CA VAL A 57 -0.50 -1.37 36.27
C VAL A 57 -0.43 -2.09 34.93
N ASN A 58 -1.51 -1.98 34.15
CA ASN A 58 -1.58 -2.47 32.78
C ASN A 58 -1.80 -1.29 31.84
N VAL A 59 -0.89 -1.10 30.90
CA VAL A 59 -0.92 -0.06 29.89
C VAL A 59 -1.18 -0.71 28.54
N HIS A 60 -2.27 -0.31 27.89
CA HIS A 60 -2.59 -0.71 26.53
C HIS A 60 -2.23 0.41 25.57
N PHE A 61 -1.45 0.08 24.53
CA PHE A 61 -1.08 1.02 23.48
C PHE A 61 -2.08 0.93 22.33
N TYR A 62 -2.58 2.07 21.87
CA TYR A 62 -3.51 2.17 20.75
C TYR A 62 -2.91 3.01 19.64
N SER A 63 -2.78 2.44 18.44
CA SER A 63 -2.27 3.09 17.24
C SER A 63 -3.03 2.63 15.99
N ALA A 64 -2.89 3.38 14.91
CA ALA A 64 -3.46 3.03 13.60
C ALA A 64 -2.56 2.10 12.77
N ASP A 65 -1.51 1.52 13.36
CA ASP A 65 -0.50 0.75 12.62
C ASP A 65 -1.10 -0.46 11.91
N ILE A 66 -2.04 -1.16 12.56
CA ILE A 66 -2.77 -2.29 11.93
C ILE A 66 -3.62 -1.80 10.75
N VAL A 67 -4.27 -0.63 10.87
CA VAL A 67 -5.09 -0.07 9.78
C VAL A 67 -4.22 0.29 8.58
N ILE A 68 -3.04 0.88 8.83
CA ILE A 68 -2.07 1.21 7.80
C ILE A 68 -1.54 -0.08 7.14
N ALA A 69 -1.19 -1.10 7.93
CA ALA A 69 -0.73 -2.39 7.42
C ALA A 69 -1.79 -3.05 6.51
N PHE A 70 -3.05 -3.07 6.94
CA PHE A 70 -4.17 -3.59 6.14
C PHE A 70 -4.38 -2.78 4.86
N THR A 71 -4.19 -1.46 4.91
CA THR A 71 -4.25 -0.60 3.72
C THR A 71 -3.12 -0.90 2.74
N ILE A 72 -1.90 -1.18 3.23
CA ILE A 72 -0.77 -1.60 2.37
C ILE A 72 -1.07 -2.95 1.70
N VAL A 73 -1.60 -3.93 2.45
CA VAL A 73 -2.01 -5.22 1.90
C VAL A 73 -3.09 -5.04 0.83
N TRP A 74 -4.11 -4.22 1.09
CA TRP A 74 -5.13 -3.87 0.10
C TRP A 74 -4.54 -3.20 -1.15
N ALA A 75 -3.56 -2.32 -0.98
CA ALA A 75 -2.90 -1.64 -2.09
C ALA A 75 -2.14 -2.63 -3.00
N ILE A 76 -1.45 -3.60 -2.40
CA ILE A 76 -0.77 -4.69 -3.11
C ILE A 76 -1.80 -5.53 -3.89
N ILE A 77 -2.86 -5.98 -3.23
CA ILE A 77 -3.91 -6.81 -3.85
C ILE A 77 -4.58 -6.06 -5.01
N SER A 78 -4.94 -4.79 -4.80
CA SER A 78 -5.59 -3.96 -5.81
C SER A 78 -4.70 -3.74 -7.03
N ALA A 79 -3.40 -3.53 -6.81
CA ALA A 79 -2.43 -3.40 -7.90
C ALA A 79 -2.26 -4.72 -8.68
N ILE A 80 -2.23 -5.87 -8.00
CA ILE A 80 -2.21 -7.18 -8.67
C ILE A 80 -3.48 -7.38 -9.50
N LEU A 81 -4.66 -7.08 -8.96
CA LEU A 81 -5.95 -7.24 -9.65
C LEU A 81 -6.00 -6.44 -10.95
N ILE A 82 -5.57 -5.18 -10.95
CA ILE A 82 -5.54 -4.33 -12.15
C ILE A 82 -4.64 -4.88 -13.24
N THR A 83 -3.57 -5.60 -12.87
CA THR A 83 -2.74 -6.22 -13.90
C THR A 83 -3.47 -7.37 -14.60
N THR A 84 -4.42 -8.07 -13.96
CA THR A 84 -5.04 -9.31 -14.49
C THR A 84 -5.66 -9.19 -15.89
N GLN A 85 -5.77 -10.32 -16.58
CA GLN A 85 -6.23 -10.38 -17.98
C GLN A 85 -7.66 -9.83 -18.16
N ALA A 86 -8.55 -10.00 -17.18
CA ALA A 86 -9.91 -9.46 -17.25
C ALA A 86 -9.90 -7.93 -17.33
N TYR A 87 -9.19 -7.27 -16.40
CA TYR A 87 -9.06 -5.82 -16.38
C TYR A 87 -8.25 -5.27 -17.56
N ARG A 88 -7.27 -6.03 -18.06
CA ARG A 88 -6.54 -5.68 -19.29
C ARG A 88 -7.41 -5.76 -20.55
N ASN A 89 -8.38 -6.67 -20.56
CA ASN A 89 -9.27 -6.83 -21.70
C ASN A 89 -10.30 -5.70 -21.80
N ASP A 90 -10.74 -5.16 -20.66
CA ASP A 90 -11.60 -3.97 -20.61
C ASP A 90 -10.89 -2.73 -21.20
N ASP A 91 -9.57 -2.66 -21.08
CA ASP A 91 -8.77 -1.58 -21.69
C ASP A 91 -8.74 -1.64 -23.23
N PHE A 92 -8.95 -2.81 -23.86
CA PHE A 92 -8.94 -2.93 -25.34
C PHE A 92 -10.21 -2.40 -26.01
N VAL A 93 -11.24 -2.02 -25.25
CA VAL A 93 -12.42 -1.32 -25.77
C VAL A 93 -12.04 0.07 -26.33
N PHE A 94 -10.90 0.61 -25.89
CA PHE A 94 -10.33 1.84 -26.43
C PHE A 94 -9.22 1.55 -27.45
N VAL A 95 -8.93 2.50 -28.36
CA VAL A 95 -7.72 2.43 -29.19
C VAL A 95 -6.52 2.70 -28.30
N THR A 96 -5.89 1.64 -27.78
CA THR A 96 -4.86 1.74 -26.73
C THR A 96 -3.50 1.23 -27.20
N ASN A 97 -2.44 1.86 -26.70
CA ASN A 97 -1.10 1.32 -26.75
C ASN A 97 -0.75 0.79 -25.34
N ARG A 98 0.09 -0.23 -25.22
CA ARG A 98 0.51 -0.80 -23.93
C ARG A 98 1.12 0.23 -22.99
N MET A 99 1.90 1.15 -23.58
CA MET A 99 2.47 2.26 -22.83
C MET A 99 1.38 3.17 -22.25
N SER A 100 0.32 3.49 -23.01
CA SER A 100 -0.75 4.36 -22.50
C SER A 100 -1.56 3.66 -21.40
N SER A 101 -1.84 2.36 -21.53
CA SER A 101 -2.51 1.57 -20.49
C SER A 101 -1.68 1.49 -19.20
N ASN A 102 -0.37 1.21 -19.31
CA ASN A 102 0.54 1.19 -18.16
C ASN A 102 0.61 2.56 -17.45
N PHE A 103 0.74 3.65 -18.20
CA PHE A 103 0.72 5.00 -17.60
C PHE A 103 -0.61 5.33 -16.92
N SER A 104 -1.73 4.93 -17.52
CA SER A 104 -3.06 5.09 -16.93
C SER A 104 -3.22 4.29 -15.64
N ASN A 105 -2.70 3.05 -15.59
CA ASN A 105 -2.67 2.21 -14.39
C ASN A 105 -1.84 2.85 -13.27
N ILE A 106 -0.64 3.33 -13.59
CA ILE A 106 0.24 3.98 -12.61
C ILE A 106 -0.43 5.23 -12.03
N LEU A 107 -1.07 6.05 -12.86
CA LEU A 107 -1.82 7.22 -12.39
C LEU A 107 -3.00 6.84 -11.49
N PHE A 108 -3.75 5.80 -11.85
CA PHE A 108 -4.83 5.28 -11.02
C PHE A 108 -4.32 4.76 -9.67
N LEU A 109 -3.23 4.00 -9.65
CA LEU A 109 -2.64 3.48 -8.42
C LEU A 109 -2.06 4.57 -7.54
N ALA A 110 -1.47 5.61 -8.14
CA ALA A 110 -0.99 6.78 -7.41
C ALA A 110 -2.15 7.51 -6.71
N THR A 111 -3.29 7.72 -7.38
CA THR A 111 -4.45 8.35 -6.73
C THR A 111 -5.09 7.45 -5.68
N ALA A 112 -5.18 6.14 -5.93
CA ALA A 112 -5.60 5.17 -4.95
C ALA A 112 -4.71 5.19 -3.69
N SER A 113 -3.39 5.34 -3.84
CA SER A 113 -2.47 5.45 -2.69
C SER A 113 -2.63 6.74 -1.90
N ILE A 114 -2.95 7.86 -2.54
CA ILE A 114 -3.22 9.12 -1.84
C ILE A 114 -4.50 8.98 -1.01
N VAL A 115 -5.58 8.49 -1.62
CA VAL A 115 -6.86 8.29 -0.92
C VAL A 115 -6.69 7.27 0.21
N GLY A 116 -6.05 6.13 -0.05
CA GLY A 116 -5.77 5.08 0.93
C GLY A 116 -4.90 5.58 2.08
N GLY A 117 -3.82 6.31 1.79
CA GLY A 117 -2.92 6.84 2.81
C GLY A 117 -3.59 7.89 3.71
N ILE A 118 -4.34 8.82 3.13
CA ILE A 118 -5.08 9.85 3.89
C ILE A 118 -6.12 9.20 4.79
N THR A 119 -6.94 8.29 4.25
CA THR A 119 -7.99 7.63 5.02
C THR A 119 -7.42 6.73 6.11
N ALA A 120 -6.33 6.01 5.85
CA ALA A 120 -5.67 5.15 6.81
C ALA A 120 -5.14 5.94 8.02
N ILE A 121 -4.45 7.06 7.80
CA ILE A 121 -3.94 7.84 8.93
C ILE A 121 -5.06 8.58 9.67
N MET A 122 -6.12 9.02 8.96
CA MET A 122 -7.29 9.62 9.61
C MET A 122 -8.03 8.65 10.54
N SER A 123 -7.91 7.33 10.31
CA SER A 123 -8.44 6.32 11.23
C SER A 123 -7.87 6.44 12.65
N THR A 124 -6.67 7.02 12.81
CA THR A 124 -6.09 7.32 14.13
C THR A 124 -7.01 8.20 14.96
N TYR A 125 -7.64 9.20 14.35
CA TYR A 125 -8.56 10.09 15.07
C TYR A 125 -9.87 9.40 15.39
N VAL A 126 -10.37 8.54 14.48
CA VAL A 126 -11.55 7.70 14.74
C VAL A 126 -11.30 6.79 15.94
N MET A 127 -10.14 6.13 16.00
CA MET A 127 -9.69 5.32 17.13
C MET A 127 -9.65 6.12 18.44
N LYS A 128 -9.08 7.33 18.43
CA LYS A 128 -9.06 8.21 19.62
C LYS A 128 -10.47 8.54 20.11
N VAL A 129 -11.39 8.86 19.21
CA VAL A 129 -12.80 9.14 19.56
C VAL A 129 -13.48 7.88 20.11
N LEU A 130 -13.28 6.72 19.49
CA LEU A 130 -13.83 5.45 19.98
C LEU A 130 -13.33 5.11 21.38
N MET A 131 -12.04 5.27 21.64
CA MET A 131 -11.45 5.03 22.96
C MET A 131 -11.91 6.05 24.00
N TYR A 132 -12.12 7.30 23.61
CA TYR A 132 -12.68 8.31 24.51
C TYR A 132 -14.14 8.00 24.91
N VAL A 133 -14.96 7.50 23.97
CA VAL A 133 -16.38 7.22 24.22
C VAL A 133 -16.60 5.86 24.89
N LEU A 134 -15.83 4.85 24.51
CA LEU A 134 -16.02 3.45 24.96
C LEU A 134 -15.01 3.04 26.04
N GLY A 135 -13.85 3.67 26.09
CA GLY A 135 -12.78 3.35 27.03
C GLY A 135 -13.12 3.83 28.44
N ARG A 136 -13.22 2.89 29.37
CA ARG A 136 -13.52 3.14 30.80
C ARG A 136 -12.28 3.44 31.63
N THR A 137 -11.15 3.78 31.00
CA THR A 137 -9.83 3.94 31.63
C THR A 137 -9.24 5.31 31.35
N GLU A 138 -8.38 5.81 32.23
CA GLU A 138 -7.68 7.09 32.03
C GLU A 138 -6.85 7.06 30.74
N TYR A 139 -7.12 8.02 29.85
CA TYR A 139 -6.49 8.12 28.55
C TYR A 139 -5.37 9.17 28.57
N LEU A 140 -4.13 8.73 28.44
CA LEU A 140 -2.98 9.60 28.30
C LEU A 140 -2.75 9.91 26.81
N SER A 141 -3.13 11.11 26.38
CA SER A 141 -2.81 11.58 25.03
C SER A 141 -1.51 12.38 25.04
N SER A 142 -0.50 11.93 24.31
CA SER A 142 0.63 12.81 23.98
C SER A 142 0.16 13.86 22.96
N PRO A 143 0.45 15.15 23.15
CA PRO A 143 0.27 16.14 22.10
C PRO A 143 1.19 15.79 20.93
N ILE A 144 0.65 15.85 19.71
CA ILE A 144 1.39 15.59 18.47
C ILE A 144 1.66 16.95 17.82
N ALA A 145 2.92 17.21 17.46
CA ALA A 145 3.25 18.45 16.76
C ALA A 145 2.64 18.45 15.35
N ALA A 146 2.24 19.62 14.84
CA ALA A 146 1.69 19.73 13.48
C ALA A 146 2.66 19.22 12.40
N SER A 147 3.97 19.38 12.62
CA SER A 147 5.02 18.84 11.76
C SER A 147 5.01 17.31 11.70
N GLU A 148 4.86 16.63 12.83
CA GLU A 148 4.81 15.17 12.92
C GLU A 148 3.57 14.62 12.22
N MET A 149 2.44 15.33 12.32
CA MET A 149 1.22 14.98 11.60
C MET A 149 1.45 15.01 10.08
N ILE A 150 2.01 16.09 9.54
CA ILE A 150 2.30 16.23 8.10
C ILE A 150 3.27 15.13 7.62
N ILE A 151 4.31 14.86 8.41
CA ILE A 151 5.27 13.78 8.13
C ILE A 151 4.55 12.43 8.10
N GLY A 152 3.65 12.17 9.05
CA GLY A 152 2.83 10.95 9.10
C GLY A 152 1.96 10.78 7.86
N PHE A 153 1.28 11.83 7.40
CA PHE A 153 0.49 11.79 6.16
C PHE A 153 1.37 11.46 4.96
N GLY A 154 2.48 12.17 4.80
CA GLY A 154 3.43 11.94 3.70
C GLY A 154 3.98 10.52 3.72
N ALA A 155 4.42 10.04 4.89
CA ALA A 155 4.98 8.70 5.05
C ALA A 155 3.96 7.61 4.73
N THR A 156 2.73 7.75 5.22
CA THR A 156 1.66 6.76 4.98
C THR A 156 1.31 6.68 3.49
N ILE A 157 1.17 7.81 2.81
CA ILE A 157 0.92 7.83 1.35
C ILE A 157 2.07 7.14 0.60
N LEU A 158 3.32 7.42 0.97
CA LEU A 158 4.49 6.81 0.34
C LEU A 158 4.57 5.31 0.58
N TYR A 159 4.23 4.83 1.78
CA TYR A 159 4.15 3.39 2.06
C TYR A 159 3.06 2.70 1.24
N VAL A 160 1.88 3.29 1.14
CA VAL A 160 0.79 2.74 0.32
C VAL A 160 1.17 2.76 -1.16
N LEU A 161 1.85 3.82 -1.63
CA LEU A 161 2.37 3.91 -3.00
C LEU A 161 3.46 2.87 -3.29
N LEU A 162 4.36 2.61 -2.33
CA LEU A 162 5.32 1.51 -2.45
C LEU A 162 4.60 0.17 -2.54
N GLY A 163 3.56 -0.04 -1.73
CA GLY A 163 2.71 -1.23 -1.78
C GLY A 163 2.07 -1.44 -3.15
N THR A 164 1.50 -0.38 -3.76
CA THR A 164 0.95 -0.49 -5.12
C THR A 164 2.03 -0.77 -6.16
N ALA A 165 3.22 -0.17 -6.05
CA ALA A 165 4.33 -0.43 -6.97
C ALA A 165 4.83 -1.89 -6.90
N ILE A 166 4.99 -2.43 -5.68
CA ILE A 166 5.34 -3.84 -5.45
C ILE A 166 4.26 -4.76 -6.01
N GLY A 167 2.99 -4.50 -5.69
CA GLY A 167 1.87 -5.30 -6.17
C GLY A 167 1.75 -5.28 -7.70
N TYR A 168 1.94 -4.11 -8.33
CA TYR A 168 1.90 -3.98 -9.79
C TYR A 168 3.04 -4.77 -10.44
N PHE A 169 4.26 -4.67 -9.89
CA PHE A 169 5.41 -5.43 -10.37
C PHE A 169 5.18 -6.95 -10.26
N ILE A 170 4.75 -7.43 -9.09
CA ILE A 170 4.39 -8.84 -8.86
C ILE A 170 3.29 -9.29 -9.83
N GLY A 171 2.23 -8.49 -9.98
CA GLY A 171 1.14 -8.73 -10.92
C GLY A 171 1.64 -8.91 -12.36
N THR A 172 2.56 -8.05 -12.81
CA THR A 172 3.17 -8.19 -14.13
C THR A 172 4.09 -9.41 -14.28
N LEU A 173 4.77 -9.85 -13.20
CA LEU A 173 5.56 -11.08 -13.23
C LEU A 173 4.68 -12.33 -13.33
N VAL A 174 3.60 -12.39 -12.55
CA VAL A 174 2.54 -13.41 -12.66
C VAL A 174 1.94 -13.43 -14.07
N GLN A 175 1.79 -12.23 -14.64
CA GLN A 175 1.60 -11.92 -16.05
C GLN A 175 2.37 -12.79 -17.02
N LEU A 176 3.68 -12.72 -16.82
CA LEU A 176 4.70 -13.25 -17.70
C LEU A 176 4.79 -14.76 -17.58
N ASN A 177 4.74 -15.28 -16.36
CA ASN A 177 4.70 -16.72 -16.10
C ASN A 177 3.82 -17.05 -14.90
N LYS A 178 2.86 -17.96 -15.09
CA LYS A 178 1.97 -18.43 -14.02
C LYS A 178 2.71 -19.11 -12.86
N VAL A 179 3.96 -19.54 -13.07
CA VAL A 179 4.84 -20.07 -12.01
C VAL A 179 5.02 -19.07 -10.86
N PHE A 180 5.02 -17.76 -11.15
CA PHE A 180 5.17 -16.73 -10.12
C PHE A 180 4.01 -16.67 -9.13
N VAL A 181 2.84 -17.26 -9.44
CA VAL A 181 1.72 -17.36 -8.49
C VAL A 181 2.09 -18.16 -7.25
N VAL A 182 2.89 -19.22 -7.42
CA VAL A 182 3.35 -20.08 -6.32
C VAL A 182 4.71 -19.61 -5.79
N LEU A 183 5.59 -19.17 -6.68
CA LEU A 183 6.95 -18.75 -6.32
C LEU A 183 6.95 -17.51 -5.42
N VAL A 184 6.12 -16.50 -5.69
CA VAL A 184 6.14 -15.25 -4.91
C VAL A 184 5.71 -15.48 -3.46
N PRO A 185 4.56 -16.12 -3.16
CA PRO A 185 4.21 -16.48 -1.77
C PRO A 185 5.23 -17.44 -1.13
N GLY A 186 5.73 -18.43 -1.89
CA GLY A 186 6.71 -19.39 -1.38
C GLY A 186 8.01 -18.74 -0.95
N VAL A 187 8.52 -17.78 -1.73
CA VAL A 187 9.72 -17.01 -1.39
C VAL A 187 9.46 -16.11 -0.18
N LEU A 188 8.31 -15.42 -0.10
CA LEU A 188 7.98 -14.59 1.06
C LEU A 188 7.90 -15.41 2.35
N ILE A 189 7.20 -16.54 2.33
CA ILE A 189 7.11 -17.44 3.49
C ILE A 189 8.50 -18.00 3.83
N GLY A 190 9.26 -18.44 2.82
CA GLY A 190 10.62 -18.94 3.02
C GLY A 190 11.54 -17.91 3.67
N MET A 191 11.48 -16.64 3.23
CA MET A 191 12.25 -15.55 3.85
C MET A 191 11.84 -15.29 5.29
N ILE A 192 10.55 -15.33 5.61
CA ILE A 192 10.06 -15.13 6.98
C ILE A 192 10.51 -16.28 7.89
N VAL A 193 10.36 -17.52 7.44
CA VAL A 193 10.71 -18.72 8.24
C VAL A 193 12.21 -18.83 8.45
N LEU A 194 13.02 -18.62 7.40
CA LEU A 194 14.48 -18.69 7.48
C LEU A 194 15.06 -17.48 8.23
N GLY A 195 14.50 -16.29 8.02
CA GLY A 195 14.93 -15.06 8.69
C GLY A 195 14.54 -14.97 10.17
N ALA A 196 13.47 -15.65 10.59
CA ALA A 196 13.06 -15.71 12.00
C ALA A 196 13.99 -16.60 12.87
N GLY A 197 14.77 -17.49 12.25
CA GLY A 197 15.67 -18.42 12.96
C GLY A 197 17.12 -17.93 13.13
N SER A 198 17.54 -16.90 12.40
CA SER A 198 18.91 -16.37 12.47
C SER A 198 19.03 -15.26 13.52
N MET A 199 19.78 -15.53 14.60
CA MET A 199 20.08 -14.56 15.67
C MET A 199 20.95 -13.38 15.19
N ASP A 200 21.70 -13.54 14.10
CA ASP A 200 22.38 -12.45 13.41
C ASP A 200 21.52 -12.01 12.23
N GLY A 201 21.19 -10.72 12.21
CA GLY A 201 20.27 -10.13 11.24
C GLY A 201 20.59 -10.55 9.80
N GLY A 202 19.72 -11.39 9.23
CA GLY A 202 19.86 -11.82 7.85
C GLY A 202 19.66 -10.65 6.88
N PHE A 203 20.13 -10.82 5.65
CA PHE A 203 19.97 -9.86 4.54
C PHE A 203 18.57 -9.25 4.43
N PHE A 204 17.53 -10.05 4.69
CA PHE A 204 16.13 -9.60 4.68
C PHE A 204 15.81 -8.57 5.79
N GLN A 205 16.32 -8.78 7.00
CA GLN A 205 16.10 -7.87 8.11
C GLN A 205 16.81 -6.54 7.87
N ASP A 206 18.02 -6.57 7.31
CA ASP A 206 18.76 -5.36 6.93
C ASP A 206 18.07 -4.60 5.80
N MET A 207 17.50 -5.31 4.82
CA MET A 207 16.70 -4.68 3.76
C MET A 207 15.45 -3.99 4.33
N ILE A 208 14.76 -4.61 5.28
CA ILE A 208 13.61 -3.99 5.97
C ILE A 208 14.07 -2.77 6.76
N LYS A 209 15.14 -2.87 7.56
CA LYS A 209 15.68 -1.74 8.32
C LYS A 209 16.08 -0.58 7.41
N PHE A 210 16.70 -0.87 6.27
CA PHE A 210 17.12 0.14 5.29
C PHE A 210 15.95 0.92 4.68
N ILE A 211 14.80 0.27 4.49
CA ILE A 211 13.59 0.86 3.89
C ILE A 211 12.75 1.58 4.96
N PHE A 212 12.60 1.00 6.15
CA PHE A 212 11.61 1.44 7.14
C PHE A 212 12.20 2.17 8.36
N MET A 213 13.50 2.01 8.69
CA MET A 213 14.14 2.64 9.86
C MET A 213 15.02 3.84 9.48
N GLU A 214 14.52 4.72 8.62
CA GLU A 214 15.22 5.96 8.25
C GLU A 214 14.82 7.11 9.18
N SER A 215 15.80 7.83 9.74
CA SER A 215 15.53 8.95 10.67
C SER A 215 15.13 10.24 9.96
N SER A 216 15.60 10.45 8.73
CA SER A 216 15.32 11.68 7.96
C SER A 216 14.19 11.46 6.96
N PHE A 217 13.12 12.25 7.10
CA PHE A 217 11.98 12.20 6.17
C PHE A 217 12.37 12.52 4.71
N ALA A 218 13.31 13.44 4.49
CA ALA A 218 13.75 13.79 3.14
C ALA A 218 14.49 12.62 2.45
N LEU A 219 15.36 11.92 3.19
CA LEU A 219 16.04 10.73 2.67
C LEU A 219 15.05 9.59 2.42
N PHE A 220 14.12 9.39 3.35
CA PHE A 220 13.03 8.44 3.20
C PHE A 220 12.21 8.71 1.92
N PHE A 221 11.80 9.96 1.71
CA PHE A 221 11.05 10.38 0.51
C PHE A 221 11.79 10.00 -0.78
N ILE A 222 13.06 10.38 -0.89
CA ILE A 222 13.87 10.11 -2.09
C ILE A 222 14.02 8.61 -2.31
N LYS A 223 14.32 7.84 -1.26
CA LYS A 223 14.46 6.38 -1.33
C LYS A 223 13.20 5.72 -1.88
N ILE A 224 12.04 6.06 -1.33
CA ILE A 224 10.78 5.46 -1.74
C ILE A 224 10.41 5.85 -3.16
N VAL A 225 10.57 7.13 -3.53
CA VAL A 225 10.29 7.59 -4.90
C VAL A 225 11.18 6.87 -5.92
N ILE A 226 12.48 6.71 -5.64
CA ILE A 226 13.39 5.96 -6.51
C ILE A 226 12.94 4.50 -6.65
N LEU A 227 12.60 3.83 -5.54
CA LEU A 227 12.12 2.45 -5.57
C LEU A 227 10.83 2.30 -6.37
N VAL A 228 9.87 3.20 -6.18
CA VAL A 228 8.59 3.23 -6.91
C VAL A 228 8.83 3.41 -8.41
N ILE A 229 9.69 4.36 -8.80
CA ILE A 229 10.05 4.57 -10.21
C ILE A 229 10.70 3.32 -10.78
N LEU A 230 11.68 2.73 -10.10
CA LEU A 230 12.36 1.51 -10.56
C LEU A 230 11.39 0.34 -10.75
N LEU A 231 10.47 0.11 -9.81
CA LEU A 231 9.49 -0.97 -9.87
C LEU A 231 8.49 -0.76 -11.01
N PHE A 232 7.92 0.44 -11.15
CA PHE A 232 7.00 0.73 -12.25
C PHE A 232 7.70 0.69 -13.61
N SER A 233 8.89 1.28 -13.75
CA SER A 233 9.67 1.21 -14.98
C SER A 233 9.97 -0.25 -15.37
N SER A 234 10.44 -1.07 -14.42
CA SER A 234 10.70 -2.49 -14.66
C SER A 234 9.44 -3.23 -15.10
N SER A 235 8.32 -2.97 -14.44
CA SER A 235 7.02 -3.55 -14.79
C SER A 235 6.56 -3.16 -16.20
N THR A 236 6.73 -1.89 -16.62
CA THR A 236 6.38 -1.46 -17.98
C THR A 236 7.26 -2.11 -19.05
N LEU A 237 8.56 -2.29 -18.79
CA LEU A 237 9.49 -2.96 -19.70
C LEU A 237 9.14 -4.44 -19.87
N LEU A 238 8.80 -5.13 -18.78
CA LEU A 238 8.36 -6.53 -18.81
C LEU A 238 7.02 -6.69 -19.52
N SER A 239 6.07 -5.78 -19.29
CA SER A 239 4.75 -5.81 -19.92
C SER A 239 4.81 -5.65 -21.45
N ASN A 240 5.83 -4.95 -21.97
CA ASN A 240 6.04 -4.82 -23.42
C ASN A 240 6.50 -6.14 -24.09
N ARG A 241 7.05 -7.10 -23.32
CA ARG A 241 7.49 -8.41 -23.84
C ARG A 241 6.39 -9.47 -23.87
N LEU A 242 5.26 -9.25 -23.19
CA LEU A 242 4.10 -10.13 -23.27
C LEU A 242 3.56 -10.06 -24.70
N GLU A 243 3.73 -11.05 -25.56
CA GLU A 243 3.30 -10.97 -26.96
C GLU A 243 1.79 -10.64 -27.11
N VAL A 244 1.43 -9.94 -28.19
CA VAL A 244 0.04 -9.80 -28.64
C VAL A 244 -0.34 -11.16 -29.26
N ARG A 245 -1.28 -11.88 -28.65
CA ARG A 245 -2.04 -12.92 -29.36
C ARG A 245 -3.34 -12.32 -29.86
#